data_AF-A0A4Q3SSH5-F1
#
_entry.id   AF-A0A4Q3SSH5-F1
#
_cell.length_a   1.000
_cell.length_b   1.000
_cell.length_c   1.000
_cell.angle_alpha   90.00
_cell.angle_beta   90.00
_cell.angle_gamma   90.00
#
_symmetry.space_group_name_H-M   'P 1'
#
loop_
_entity.id
_entity.type
_entity.pdbx_description
1 polymer ?
#
loop_
_entity_poly.entity_id
_entity_poly.type
_entity_poly.pdbx_seq_one_letter_code
_entity_poly.pdbx_strand_id
1 'polypeptide(L)'
;MNKTVSFLKKPDLYLGIVRYVLAMGMIPYAITKILRTQFVLLPAANWQRPIEEISGSAIAWTFLGYSPWFQVLLGFLELIPALLLLFRRTTLLGAILLLPMTINVYLINIALNLWDATKQISLILLLLNLTVLIFKWKSIVEIVNIIIARAKRFRFNAVEALINTVLVVVIGYFAMQPLIAYKNERNELTGDWYNLHPIEWVLTEEKINDSILPARNYKAYYGAYGSYSRNGDNGLLDRDIRSYSLNKEKHELTLFPDYDTLGKKYSYSIK
;
A
#
# COMPACT_ATOMS: atom_id res chain seq x y z
N MET A 1 13.02 4.72 45.13
CA MET A 1 12.37 4.97 43.82
C MET A 1 12.87 3.91 42.84
N ASN A 2 12.01 2.97 42.41
CA ASN A 2 12.42 1.72 41.71
C ASN A 2 13.16 1.99 40.38
N LYS A 3 14.31 1.32 40.17
CA LYS A 3 15.14 1.38 38.94
C LYS A 3 14.35 1.19 37.64
N THR A 4 13.24 0.45 37.71
CA THR A 4 12.32 0.22 36.58
C THR A 4 11.63 1.51 36.12
N VAL A 5 11.22 2.37 37.06
CA VAL A 5 10.55 3.65 36.77
C VAL A 5 11.55 4.68 36.22
N SER A 6 12.83 4.60 36.62
CA SER A 6 13.87 5.48 36.07
C SER A 6 14.30 5.10 34.65
N PHE A 7 14.16 3.83 34.25
CA PHE A 7 14.43 3.39 32.88
C PHE A 7 13.42 3.97 31.88
N LEU A 8 12.13 3.99 32.25
CA LEU A 8 11.05 4.51 31.41
C LEU A 8 11.18 6.00 31.09
N LYS A 9 11.92 6.77 31.92
CA LYS A 9 12.13 8.21 31.73
C LYS A 9 13.28 8.57 30.78
N LYS A 10 14.00 7.58 30.21
CA LYS A 10 15.17 7.86 29.37
C LYS A 10 14.74 8.35 27.97
N PRO A 11 15.23 9.50 27.49
CA PRO A 11 14.88 10.02 26.16
C PRO A 11 15.26 9.05 25.02
N ASP A 12 16.32 8.26 25.20
CA ASP A 12 16.74 7.23 24.25
C ASP A 12 15.72 6.09 24.08
N LEU A 13 14.92 5.81 25.10
CA LEU A 13 13.85 4.82 25.02
C LEU A 13 12.74 5.29 24.08
N TYR A 14 12.29 6.54 24.25
CA TYR A 14 11.26 7.16 23.42
C TYR A 14 11.72 7.27 21.95
N LEU A 15 12.96 7.72 21.73
CA LEU A 15 13.53 7.73 20.38
C LEU A 15 13.60 6.32 19.78
N GLY A 16 13.93 5.32 20.58
CA GLY A 16 13.88 3.91 20.17
C GLY A 16 12.47 3.52 19.70
N ILE A 17 11.45 3.77 20.52
CA ILE A 17 10.05 3.44 20.22
C ILE A 17 9.60 4.12 18.93
N VAL A 18 9.76 5.45 18.83
CA VAL A 18 9.36 6.24 17.64
C VAL A 18 10.00 5.67 16.38
N ARG A 19 11.29 5.34 16.45
CA ARG A 19 12.06 4.83 15.33
C ARG A 19 11.61 3.44 14.90
N TYR A 20 11.32 2.54 15.84
CA TYR A 20 10.78 1.21 15.53
C TYR A 20 9.36 1.32 14.96
N VAL A 21 8.50 2.16 15.53
CA VAL A 21 7.13 2.38 15.02
C VAL A 21 7.17 2.93 13.58
N LEU A 22 8.03 3.93 13.31
CA LEU A 22 8.21 4.47 11.97
C LEU A 22 8.73 3.40 10.98
N ALA A 23 9.76 2.65 11.36
CA ALA A 23 10.31 1.60 10.52
C ALA A 23 9.27 0.51 10.21
N MET A 24 8.59 0.01 11.24
CA MET A 24 7.54 -1.01 11.08
C MET A 24 6.32 -0.49 10.32
N GLY A 25 6.02 0.80 10.42
CA GLY A 25 4.97 1.44 9.61
C GLY A 25 5.34 1.53 8.14
N MET A 26 6.60 1.84 7.80
CA MET A 26 7.04 2.06 6.41
C MET A 26 7.38 0.78 5.66
N ILE A 27 7.91 -0.25 6.34
CA ILE A 27 8.32 -1.51 5.69
C ILE A 27 7.17 -2.16 4.88
N PRO A 28 5.93 -2.29 5.40
CA PRO A 28 4.82 -2.82 4.63
C PRO A 28 4.52 -2.03 3.35
N TYR A 29 4.46 -0.69 3.41
CA TYR A 29 4.26 0.17 2.23
C TYR A 29 5.35 0.00 1.17
N ALA A 30 6.59 -0.20 1.63
CA ALA A 30 7.72 -0.39 0.74
C ALA A 30 7.67 -1.77 0.05
N ILE A 31 7.34 -2.82 0.81
CA ILE A 31 7.23 -4.19 0.28
C ILE A 31 6.07 -4.29 -0.73
N THR A 32 4.91 -3.70 -0.45
CA THR A 32 3.78 -3.73 -1.40
C THR A 32 4.10 -3.02 -2.72
N LYS A 33 4.96 -2.00 -2.70
CA LYS A 33 5.49 -1.36 -3.91
C LYS A 33 6.45 -2.26 -4.66
N ILE A 34 7.41 -2.89 -3.97
CA ILE A 34 8.36 -3.84 -4.58
C ILE A 34 7.64 -5.03 -5.22
N LEU A 35 6.59 -5.54 -4.57
CA LEU A 35 5.80 -6.65 -5.09
C LEU A 35 4.79 -6.23 -6.16
N ARG A 36 4.64 -4.93 -6.42
CA ARG A 36 3.66 -4.34 -7.35
C ARG A 36 2.19 -4.56 -6.96
N THR A 37 1.94 -4.78 -5.67
CA THR A 37 0.58 -5.03 -5.14
C THR A 37 -0.08 -3.76 -4.60
N GLN A 38 0.65 -2.65 -4.48
CA GLN A 38 0.11 -1.38 -3.96
C GLN A 38 -0.74 -0.60 -4.98
N PHE A 39 -0.19 -0.39 -6.19
CA PHE A 39 -0.80 0.41 -7.26
C PHE A 39 -1.33 -0.51 -8.35
N VAL A 40 -2.26 -1.39 -7.99
CA VAL A 40 -2.91 -2.26 -8.96
C VAL A 40 -3.83 -1.43 -9.84
N LEU A 41 -3.54 -1.44 -11.13
CA LEU A 41 -4.37 -0.85 -12.17
C LEU A 41 -5.59 -1.76 -12.36
N LEU A 42 -6.75 -1.33 -11.87
CA LEU A 42 -8.01 -1.90 -12.32
C LEU A 42 -8.33 -1.31 -13.71
N PRO A 43 -8.60 -2.14 -14.71
CA PRO A 43 -8.87 -1.67 -16.08
C PRO A 43 -10.08 -0.72 -16.17
N ALA A 44 -9.84 0.38 -16.89
CA ALA A 44 -10.67 0.94 -17.96
C ALA A 44 -12.13 1.38 -17.72
N ALA A 45 -12.63 1.54 -16.48
CA ALA A 45 -13.83 2.37 -16.29
C ALA A 45 -13.54 3.88 -16.52
N ASN A 46 -12.29 4.31 -16.30
CA ASN A 46 -11.87 5.71 -16.42
C ASN A 46 -11.26 6.08 -17.78
N TRP A 47 -10.88 5.11 -18.62
CA TRP A 47 -10.13 5.38 -19.86
C TRP A 47 -10.98 5.98 -20.99
N GLN A 48 -12.30 5.93 -20.84
CA GLN A 48 -13.26 6.51 -21.77
C GLN A 48 -13.80 7.86 -21.28
N ARG A 49 -13.36 8.34 -20.11
CA ARG A 49 -13.83 9.59 -19.51
C ARG A 49 -12.89 10.75 -19.82
N PRO A 50 -13.40 11.98 -19.95
CA PRO A 50 -12.57 13.17 -19.95
C PRO A 50 -11.70 13.21 -18.69
N ILE A 51 -10.46 13.68 -18.81
CA ILE A 51 -9.49 13.67 -17.70
C ILE A 51 -9.99 14.50 -16.51
N GLU A 52 -10.81 15.52 -16.78
CA GLU A 52 -11.42 16.42 -15.80
C GLU A 52 -12.39 15.70 -14.86
N GLU A 53 -12.95 14.57 -15.29
CA GLU A 53 -13.90 13.77 -14.50
C GLU A 53 -13.23 12.64 -13.71
N ILE A 54 -11.95 12.40 -13.95
CA ILE A 54 -11.19 11.34 -13.27
C ILE A 54 -10.77 11.84 -11.89
N SER A 55 -11.16 11.10 -10.85
CA SER A 55 -10.75 11.41 -9.47
C SER A 55 -9.23 11.42 -9.31
N GLY A 56 -8.69 12.33 -8.49
CA GLY A 56 -7.25 12.42 -8.23
C GLY A 56 -6.62 11.11 -7.72
N SER A 57 -7.33 10.31 -6.93
CA SER A 57 -6.88 8.98 -6.50
C SER A 57 -6.66 8.02 -7.66
N ALA A 58 -7.58 7.99 -8.64
CA ALA A 58 -7.43 7.19 -9.85
C ALA A 58 -6.25 7.67 -10.70
N ILE A 59 -6.04 8.99 -10.82
CA ILE A 59 -4.87 9.56 -11.51
C ILE A 59 -3.57 9.11 -10.82
N ALA A 60 -3.49 9.23 -9.49
CA ALA A 60 -2.33 8.83 -8.70
C ALA A 60 -2.01 7.33 -8.85
N TRP A 61 -3.01 6.46 -8.70
CA TRP A 61 -2.84 5.01 -8.84
C TRP A 61 -2.42 4.64 -10.26
N THR A 62 -2.99 5.32 -11.26
CA THR A 62 -2.66 5.06 -12.66
C THR A 62 -1.22 5.44 -12.96
N PHE A 63 -0.82 6.66 -12.59
CA PHE A 63 0.53 7.15 -12.81
C PHE A 63 1.59 6.31 -12.07
N LEU A 64 1.37 6.04 -10.78
CA LEU A 64 2.32 5.30 -9.94
C LEU A 64 2.37 3.81 -10.27
N GLY A 65 1.29 3.24 -10.83
CA GLY A 65 1.20 1.84 -11.25
C GLY A 65 1.58 1.58 -12.71
N TYR A 66 1.69 2.62 -13.55
CA TYR A 66 1.94 2.48 -14.99
C TYR A 66 3.27 1.80 -15.31
N SER A 67 4.34 2.17 -14.59
CA SER A 67 5.68 1.67 -14.84
C SER A 67 6.13 0.72 -13.72
N PRO A 68 6.24 -0.60 -13.99
CA PRO A 68 6.65 -1.59 -13.00
C PRO A 68 7.99 -1.29 -12.32
N TRP A 69 9.00 -0.89 -13.10
CA TRP A 69 10.33 -0.61 -12.56
C TRP A 69 10.33 0.63 -11.67
N PHE A 70 9.52 1.64 -12.01
CA PHE A 70 9.42 2.88 -11.24
C PHE A 70 8.74 2.62 -9.90
N GLN A 71 7.67 1.82 -9.88
CA GLN A 71 7.02 1.39 -8.64
C GLN A 71 7.99 0.62 -7.72
N VAL A 72 8.77 -0.31 -8.29
CA VAL A 72 9.79 -1.06 -7.54
C VAL A 72 10.88 -0.13 -6.99
N LEU A 73 11.32 0.84 -7.78
CA LEU A 73 12.29 1.85 -7.35
C LEU A 73 11.77 2.65 -6.13
N LEU A 74 10.53 3.15 -6.19
CA LEU A 74 9.91 3.85 -5.05
C LEU A 74 9.86 2.96 -3.80
N GLY A 75 9.56 1.67 -3.97
CA GLY A 75 9.61 0.70 -2.90
C GLY A 75 10.99 0.57 -2.26
N PHE A 76 12.08 0.49 -3.05
CA PHE A 76 13.43 0.47 -2.49
C PHE A 76 13.85 1.78 -1.81
N LEU A 77 13.43 2.92 -2.38
CA LEU A 77 13.66 4.24 -1.79
C LEU A 77 12.95 4.43 -0.44
N GLU A 78 11.90 3.65 -0.15
CA GLU A 78 11.25 3.61 1.17
C GLU A 78 11.81 2.50 2.07
N LEU A 79 12.12 1.33 1.50
CA LEU A 79 12.57 0.17 2.26
C LEU A 79 13.95 0.38 2.86
N ILE A 80 14.92 0.84 2.06
CA ILE A 80 16.31 0.99 2.52
C ILE A 80 16.37 1.94 3.72
N PRO A 81 15.79 3.15 3.68
CA PRO A 81 15.81 4.04 4.83
C PRO A 81 15.03 3.49 6.03
N ALA A 82 13.91 2.80 5.82
CA ALA A 82 13.15 2.17 6.88
C ALA A 82 13.96 1.07 7.60
N LEU A 83 14.74 0.27 6.86
CA LEU A 83 15.66 -0.70 7.45
C LEU A 83 16.82 -0.04 8.20
N LEU A 84 17.37 1.07 7.66
CA LEU A 84 18.40 1.86 8.35
C LEU A 84 17.90 2.43 9.68
N LEU A 85 16.60 2.73 9.80
CA LEU A 85 16.01 3.14 11.08
C LEU A 85 16.08 2.02 12.13
N LEU A 86 16.12 0.74 11.80
CA LEU A 86 16.18 -0.30 12.83
C LEU A 86 17.50 -0.29 13.61
N PHE A 87 18.61 0.11 12.97
CA PHE A 87 19.92 0.18 13.61
C PHE A 87 20.20 1.57 14.21
N ARG A 88 20.66 1.59 15.47
CA ARG A 88 20.96 2.83 16.23
C ARG A 88 21.97 3.74 15.58
N ARG A 89 22.88 3.16 14.80
CA ARG A 89 23.96 3.91 14.17
C ARG A 89 23.56 4.55 12.84
N THR A 90 22.64 3.93 12.12
CA THR A 90 22.17 4.41 10.81
C THR A 90 20.85 5.17 10.89
N THR A 91 20.29 5.34 12.10
CA THR A 91 19.03 6.06 12.34
C THR A 91 18.96 7.41 11.65
N LEU A 92 20.02 8.22 11.76
CA LEU A 92 20.02 9.55 11.19
C LEU A 92 20.02 9.51 9.65
N LEU A 93 20.84 8.65 9.07
CA LEU A 93 20.87 8.44 7.62
C LEU A 93 19.50 7.95 7.11
N GLY A 94 18.90 6.98 7.80
CA GLY A 94 17.56 6.49 7.51
C GLY A 94 16.51 7.61 7.55
N ALA A 95 16.50 8.41 8.61
CA ALA A 95 15.53 9.51 8.75
C ALA A 95 15.67 10.58 7.65
N ILE A 96 16.91 10.96 7.32
CA ILE A 96 17.20 11.94 6.25
C ILE A 96 16.75 11.41 4.89
N LEU A 97 17.10 10.16 4.54
CA LEU A 97 16.72 9.57 3.26
C LEU A 97 15.20 9.33 3.15
N LEU A 98 14.55 9.05 4.27
CA LEU A 98 13.11 8.81 4.32
C LEU A 98 12.28 10.10 4.28
N LEU A 99 12.87 11.24 4.68
CA LEU A 99 12.19 12.54 4.73
C LEU A 99 11.52 12.93 3.39
N PRO A 100 12.24 12.99 2.25
CA PRO A 100 11.62 13.34 0.97
C PRO A 100 10.49 12.38 0.58
N MET A 101 10.60 11.09 0.94
CA MET A 101 9.56 10.10 0.66
C MET A 101 8.30 10.35 1.49
N THR A 102 8.45 10.54 2.81
CA THR A 102 7.31 10.83 3.71
C THR A 102 6.61 12.15 3.37
N ILE A 103 7.38 13.18 2.97
CA ILE A 103 6.82 14.45 2.50
C ILE A 103 6.05 14.24 1.20
N ASN A 104 6.65 13.58 0.21
CA ASN A 104 6.04 13.35 -1.09
C ASN A 104 4.72 12.57 -0.95
N VAL A 105 4.72 11.47 -0.20
CA VAL A 105 3.52 10.67 0.06
C VAL A 105 2.42 11.51 0.72
N TYR A 106 2.75 12.32 1.73
CA TYR A 106 1.77 13.20 2.37
C TYR A 106 1.21 14.26 1.41
N LEU A 107 2.09 14.92 0.63
CA LEU A 107 1.68 15.95 -0.33
C LEU A 107 0.79 15.38 -1.43
N ILE A 108 1.12 14.22 -2.00
CA ILE A 108 0.27 13.53 -2.99
C ILE A 108 -1.10 13.21 -2.39
N ASN A 109 -1.14 12.69 -1.16
CA ASN A 109 -2.41 12.36 -0.49
C ASN A 109 -3.35 13.57 -0.34
N ILE A 110 -2.80 14.75 -0.07
CA ILE A 110 -3.58 15.98 0.04
C ILE A 110 -3.93 16.54 -1.33
N ALA A 111 -2.93 16.73 -2.19
CA ALA A 111 -3.08 17.41 -3.48
C ALA A 111 -4.08 16.70 -4.41
N LEU A 112 -4.12 15.37 -4.36
CA LEU A 112 -5.01 14.56 -5.19
C LEU A 112 -6.23 14.03 -4.44
N ASN A 113 -6.49 14.54 -3.22
CA ASN A 113 -7.62 14.18 -2.37
C ASN A 113 -7.86 12.65 -2.29
N LEU A 114 -6.82 11.91 -1.86
CA LEU A 114 -6.90 10.46 -1.65
C LEU A 114 -7.82 10.13 -0.46
N TRP A 115 -7.93 8.86 -0.08
CA TRP A 115 -8.74 8.41 1.06
C TRP A 115 -8.31 9.05 2.38
N ASP A 116 -9.28 9.37 3.26
CA ASP A 116 -8.97 10.08 4.51
C ASP A 116 -8.05 9.30 5.45
N ALA A 117 -8.17 7.97 5.46
CA ALA A 117 -7.27 7.10 6.22
C ALA A 117 -5.81 7.23 5.74
N THR A 118 -5.56 7.35 4.42
CA THR A 118 -4.18 7.46 3.90
C THR A 118 -3.58 8.84 4.18
N LYS A 119 -4.39 9.91 4.20
CA LYS A 119 -3.97 11.25 4.63
C LYS A 119 -3.52 11.25 6.10
N GLN A 120 -4.30 10.64 7.00
CA GLN A 120 -3.96 10.58 8.42
C GLN A 120 -2.71 9.74 8.69
N ILE A 121 -2.62 8.55 8.08
CA ILE A 121 -1.47 7.66 8.28
C ILE A 121 -0.19 8.31 7.73
N SER A 122 -0.24 8.90 6.54
CA SER A 122 0.94 9.57 5.96
C SER A 122 1.40 10.78 6.78
N LEU A 123 0.47 11.54 7.39
CA LEU A 123 0.80 12.61 8.32
C LEU A 123 1.51 12.07 9.57
N ILE A 124 0.98 11.01 10.19
CA ILE A 124 1.58 10.38 11.37
C ILE A 124 3.01 9.91 11.05
N LEU A 125 3.22 9.24 9.92
CA LEU A 125 4.54 8.76 9.50
C LEU A 125 5.52 9.92 9.26
N LEU A 126 5.06 11.02 8.64
CA LEU A 126 5.85 12.24 8.49
C LEU A 126 6.23 12.84 9.85
N LEU A 127 5.28 12.97 10.77
CA LEU A 127 5.54 13.52 12.12
C LEU A 127 6.48 12.64 12.95
N LEU A 128 6.36 11.32 12.84
CA LEU A 128 7.30 10.39 13.47
C LEU A 128 8.71 10.58 12.91
N ASN A 129 8.86 10.74 11.59
CA ASN A 129 10.15 10.97 10.96
C ASN A 129 10.77 12.32 11.39
N LEU A 130 9.96 13.39 11.41
CA LEU A 130 10.37 14.69 11.93
C LEU A 130 10.79 14.60 13.40
N THR A 131 10.08 13.82 14.21
CA THR A 131 10.46 13.59 15.62
C THR A 131 11.84 12.93 15.72
N VAL A 132 12.14 11.91 14.91
CA VAL A 132 13.49 11.29 14.87
C VAL A 132 14.56 12.33 14.52
N LEU A 133 14.30 13.19 13.53
CA LEU A 133 15.23 14.24 13.10
C LEU A 133 15.44 15.30 14.19
N ILE A 134 14.38 15.74 14.88
CA ILE A 134 14.44 16.69 15.99
C ILE A 134 15.30 16.13 17.13
N PHE A 135 15.08 14.87 17.52
CA PHE A 135 15.91 14.21 18.54
C PHE A 135 17.38 14.05 18.13
N LYS A 136 17.65 13.95 16.82
CA LYS A 136 19.01 13.84 16.26
C LYS A 136 19.59 15.19 15.79
N TRP A 137 18.93 16.32 16.08
CA TRP A 137 19.34 17.65 15.59
C TRP A 137 20.80 17.99 15.89
N LYS A 138 21.28 17.70 17.10
CA LYS A 138 22.70 17.92 17.45
C LYS A 138 23.66 17.14 16.55
N SER A 139 23.33 15.89 16.25
CA SER A 139 24.12 15.06 15.33
C SER A 139 24.07 15.57 13.89
N ILE A 140 22.96 16.19 13.45
CA ILE A 140 22.87 16.83 12.13
C ILE A 140 23.86 18.00 12.04
N VAL A 141 23.83 18.90 13.03
CA VAL A 141 24.74 20.05 13.09
C VAL A 141 26.20 19.59 13.14
N GLU A 142 26.51 18.57 13.94
CA GLU A 142 27.85 17.96 13.99
C GLU A 142 28.26 17.39 12.64
N ILE A 143 27.38 16.67 11.94
CA ILE A 143 27.69 16.12 10.61
C ILE A 143 27.94 17.22 9.59
N VAL A 144 27.12 18.28 9.57
CA VAL A 144 27.35 19.43 8.68
C VAL A 144 28.72 20.05 8.94
N ASN A 145 29.07 20.27 10.21
CA ASN A 145 30.39 20.78 10.60
C ASN A 145 31.54 19.81 10.25
N ILE A 146 31.32 18.51 10.34
CA ILE A 146 32.30 17.45 10.01
C ILE A 146 32.48 17.27 8.51
N ILE A 147 31.42 17.36 7.70
CA ILE A 147 31.52 17.36 6.24
C ILE A 147 32.42 18.52 5.80
N ILE A 148 32.38 19.63 6.53
CA ILE A 148 33.26 20.79 6.33
C ILE A 148 34.68 20.55 6.90
N ALA A 149 34.87 19.70 7.92
CA ALA A 149 36.14 19.59 8.68
C ALA A 149 36.82 18.18 8.73
N ARG A 150 36.39 17.20 7.91
CA ARG A 150 36.80 15.76 7.83
C ARG A 150 36.16 14.80 8.85
N ALA A 151 35.85 13.59 8.33
CA ALA A 151 34.92 12.58 8.86
C ALA A 151 35.35 11.75 10.08
N LYS A 152 34.37 11.39 10.94
CA LYS A 152 34.47 10.39 12.01
C LYS A 152 34.27 8.96 11.49
N ARG A 153 34.92 7.97 12.13
CA ARG A 153 34.72 6.53 11.89
C ARG A 153 33.51 6.00 12.67
N PHE A 154 32.66 5.21 12.00
CA PHE A 154 31.57 4.45 12.61
C PHE A 154 32.11 3.21 13.34
N ARG A 155 31.59 2.90 14.53
CA ARG A 155 31.80 1.59 15.20
C ARG A 155 30.64 0.66 14.80
N PHE A 156 30.81 -0.67 14.76
CA PHE A 156 29.73 -1.65 14.48
C PHE A 156 29.33 -2.42 15.76
N ASN A 157 28.10 -2.98 15.84
CA ASN A 157 27.59 -3.68 17.03
C ASN A 157 26.84 -4.92 16.55
N ALA A 158 27.51 -6.08 16.62
CA ALA A 158 27.06 -7.31 15.99
C ALA A 158 25.78 -7.88 16.62
N VAL A 159 25.60 -7.75 17.94
CA VAL A 159 24.40 -8.26 18.63
C VAL A 159 23.15 -7.50 18.22
N GLU A 160 23.23 -6.17 18.18
CA GLU A 160 22.14 -5.33 17.68
C GLU A 160 21.82 -5.63 16.21
N ALA A 161 22.87 -5.82 15.40
CA ALA A 161 22.70 -6.17 14.01
C ALA A 161 21.96 -7.50 13.84
N LEU A 162 22.31 -8.51 14.64
CA LEU A 162 21.65 -9.81 14.64
C LEU A 162 20.18 -9.70 15.04
N ILE A 163 19.88 -9.04 16.17
CA ILE A 163 18.50 -8.88 16.66
C ILE A 163 17.61 -8.19 15.62
N ASN A 164 18.10 -7.10 15.04
CA ASN A 164 17.36 -6.37 14.01
C ASN A 164 17.18 -7.20 12.75
N THR A 165 18.21 -7.96 12.34
CA THR A 165 18.11 -8.85 11.18
C THR A 165 17.07 -9.92 11.39
N VAL A 166 17.05 -10.56 12.57
CA VAL A 166 16.03 -11.56 12.92
C VAL A 166 14.63 -10.93 12.92
N LEU A 167 14.45 -9.75 13.52
CA LEU A 167 13.17 -9.03 13.49
C LEU A 167 12.70 -8.74 12.07
N VAL A 168 13.58 -8.24 11.20
CA VAL A 168 13.26 -7.97 9.79
C VAL A 168 12.87 -9.25 9.07
N VAL A 169 13.60 -10.34 9.28
CA VAL A 169 13.31 -11.63 8.64
C VAL A 169 11.97 -12.19 9.11
N VAL A 170 11.68 -12.14 10.41
CA VAL A 170 10.43 -12.66 10.97
C VAL A 170 9.23 -11.83 10.50
N ILE A 171 9.30 -10.50 10.66
CA ILE A 171 8.22 -9.60 10.22
C ILE A 171 8.05 -9.69 8.71
N GLY A 172 9.16 -9.70 7.97
CA GLY A 172 9.16 -9.88 6.52
C GLY A 172 8.49 -11.20 6.13
N TYR A 173 8.83 -12.31 6.77
CA TYR A 173 8.21 -13.61 6.50
C TYR A 173 6.68 -13.57 6.68
N PHE A 174 6.20 -13.07 7.82
CA PHE A 174 4.76 -12.99 8.08
C PHE A 174 4.03 -12.00 7.16
N ALA A 175 4.66 -10.85 6.85
CA ALA A 175 4.08 -9.87 5.93
C ALA A 175 4.07 -10.37 4.47
N MET A 176 5.05 -11.20 4.08
CA MET A 176 5.17 -11.72 2.71
C MET A 176 4.11 -12.75 2.37
N GLN A 177 3.70 -13.59 3.33
CA GLN A 177 2.70 -14.65 3.11
C GLN A 177 1.39 -14.13 2.46
N PRO A 178 0.67 -13.13 3.04
CA PRO A 178 -0.55 -12.61 2.43
C PRO A 178 -0.28 -11.88 1.11
N LEU A 179 0.91 -11.31 0.91
CA LEU A 179 1.25 -10.61 -0.32
C LEU A 179 1.55 -11.58 -1.47
N ILE A 180 2.18 -12.72 -1.18
CA ILE A 180 2.40 -13.80 -2.14
C ILE A 180 1.07 -14.46 -2.49
N ALA A 181 0.23 -14.73 -1.49
CA ALA A 181 -1.11 -15.24 -1.71
C ALA A 181 -1.91 -14.32 -2.63
N TYR A 182 -1.89 -13.00 -2.35
CA TYR A 182 -2.52 -11.99 -3.20
C TYR A 182 -1.95 -12.01 -4.61
N LYS A 183 -0.62 -11.95 -4.76
CA LYS A 183 0.05 -11.95 -6.06
C LYS A 183 -0.31 -13.18 -6.90
N ASN A 184 -0.45 -14.33 -6.27
CA ASN A 184 -0.76 -15.59 -6.95
C ASN A 184 -2.25 -15.81 -7.15
N GLU A 185 -3.10 -14.92 -6.63
CA GLU A 185 -4.54 -15.05 -6.80
C GLU A 185 -4.93 -14.83 -8.26
N ARG A 186 -5.36 -15.92 -8.88
CA ARG A 186 -5.83 -15.99 -10.26
C ARG A 186 -7.08 -16.86 -10.28
N ASN A 187 -8.11 -16.38 -10.98
CA ASN A 187 -9.28 -17.17 -11.29
C ASN A 187 -9.77 -16.81 -12.70
N GLU A 188 -10.77 -17.55 -13.16
CA GLU A 188 -11.33 -17.36 -14.51
C GLU A 188 -11.94 -15.97 -14.72
N LEU A 189 -12.32 -15.27 -13.65
CA LEU A 189 -12.88 -13.92 -13.72
C LEU A 189 -11.82 -12.82 -13.74
N THR A 190 -10.70 -12.99 -13.03
CA THR A 190 -9.70 -11.93 -12.81
C THR A 190 -8.68 -11.81 -13.94
N GLY A 191 -8.38 -12.89 -14.65
CA GLY A 191 -7.30 -12.91 -15.65
C GLY A 191 -5.91 -12.67 -15.04
N ASP A 192 -4.94 -12.25 -15.86
CA ASP A 192 -3.60 -11.88 -15.38
C ASP A 192 -3.50 -10.39 -15.04
N TRP A 193 -4.27 -9.99 -14.03
CA TRP A 193 -4.34 -8.61 -13.53
C TRP A 193 -2.96 -8.05 -13.15
N TYR A 194 -2.03 -8.89 -12.69
CA TYR A 194 -0.69 -8.48 -12.26
C TYR A 194 0.17 -7.95 -13.41
N ASN A 195 0.00 -8.50 -14.60
CA ASN A 195 0.70 -8.06 -15.81
C ASN A 195 -0.17 -7.16 -16.69
N LEU A 196 -1.20 -6.53 -16.11
CA LEU A 196 -2.09 -5.62 -16.83
C LEU A 196 -2.87 -6.29 -17.97
N HIS A 197 -3.17 -7.59 -17.81
CA HIS A 197 -4.05 -8.36 -18.70
C HIS A 197 -5.30 -8.87 -17.96
N PRO A 198 -6.13 -7.97 -17.40
CA PRO A 198 -7.37 -8.35 -16.76
C PRO A 198 -8.41 -8.78 -17.81
N ILE A 199 -9.34 -9.67 -17.41
CA ILE A 199 -10.47 -10.05 -18.25
C ILE A 199 -11.60 -9.04 -18.06
N GLU A 200 -12.12 -8.51 -19.17
CA GLU A 200 -13.31 -7.66 -19.18
C GLU A 200 -14.55 -8.55 -19.29
N TRP A 201 -15.51 -8.40 -18.37
CA TRP A 201 -16.78 -9.11 -18.41
C TRP A 201 -17.91 -8.19 -18.84
N VAL A 202 -18.71 -8.65 -19.79
CA VAL A 202 -19.91 -7.95 -20.28
C VAL A 202 -21.14 -8.68 -19.79
N LEU A 203 -22.02 -7.97 -19.08
CA LEU A 203 -23.32 -8.53 -18.70
C LEU A 203 -24.23 -8.62 -19.92
N THR A 204 -24.63 -9.81 -20.32
CA THR A 204 -25.51 -10.01 -21.49
C THR A 204 -26.99 -10.05 -21.14
N GLU A 205 -27.35 -10.61 -19.98
CA GLU A 205 -28.74 -10.75 -19.53
C GLU A 205 -28.80 -10.73 -17.99
N GLU A 206 -29.77 -10.02 -17.40
CA GLU A 206 -30.07 -10.08 -15.97
C GLU A 206 -31.56 -10.44 -15.80
N LYS A 207 -31.81 -11.62 -15.22
CA LYS A 207 -33.18 -12.07 -14.87
C LYS A 207 -33.43 -11.78 -13.41
N ILE A 208 -34.46 -10.98 -13.12
CA ILE A 208 -34.92 -10.72 -11.76
C ILE A 208 -36.35 -11.25 -11.68
N ASN A 209 -36.55 -12.32 -10.91
CA ASN A 209 -37.77 -13.11 -10.89
C ASN A 209 -38.13 -13.59 -12.30
N ASP A 210 -39.30 -13.21 -12.84
CA ASP A 210 -39.78 -13.56 -14.18
C ASP A 210 -39.56 -12.46 -15.24
N SER A 211 -38.93 -11.34 -14.86
CA SER A 211 -38.66 -10.21 -15.75
C SER A 211 -37.22 -10.27 -16.26
N ILE A 212 -37.06 -10.31 -17.58
CA ILE A 212 -35.77 -10.15 -18.26
C ILE A 212 -35.53 -8.64 -18.40
N LEU A 213 -34.53 -8.11 -17.70
CA LEU A 213 -34.09 -6.74 -17.95
C LEU A 213 -33.39 -6.67 -19.31
N PRO A 214 -33.56 -5.58 -20.08
CA PRO A 214 -32.86 -5.41 -21.34
C PRO A 214 -31.34 -5.48 -21.09
N ALA A 215 -30.62 -6.10 -22.03
CA ALA A 215 -29.16 -6.16 -22.00
C ALA A 215 -28.61 -4.73 -21.83
N ARG A 216 -27.86 -4.51 -20.75
CA ARG A 216 -27.14 -3.27 -20.49
C ARG A 216 -25.66 -3.56 -20.62
N ASN A 217 -24.89 -2.63 -21.20
CA ASN A 217 -23.45 -2.81 -21.37
C ASN A 217 -22.71 -2.53 -20.06
N TYR A 218 -22.96 -3.36 -19.05
CA TYR A 218 -22.16 -3.30 -17.81
C TYR A 218 -20.82 -3.97 -18.05
N LYS A 219 -19.75 -3.19 -17.88
CA LYS A 219 -18.39 -3.72 -17.79
C LYS A 219 -18.08 -4.01 -16.33
N ALA A 220 -17.72 -5.26 -16.06
CA ALA A 220 -17.38 -5.73 -14.73
C ALA A 220 -15.90 -6.17 -14.69
N TYR A 221 -15.23 -5.79 -13.62
CA TYR A 221 -13.84 -6.16 -13.36
C TYR A 221 -13.69 -6.76 -11.99
N TYR A 222 -13.01 -7.90 -11.97
CA TYR A 222 -12.73 -8.67 -10.77
C TYR A 222 -11.25 -8.51 -10.45
N GLY A 223 -10.95 -8.04 -9.24
CA GLY A 223 -9.60 -7.99 -8.68
C GLY A 223 -9.35 -9.16 -7.73
N ALA A 224 -8.13 -9.22 -7.20
CA ALA A 224 -7.76 -10.16 -6.15
C ALA A 224 -8.41 -9.80 -4.80
N TYR A 225 -8.44 -10.75 -3.86
CA TYR A 225 -9.21 -10.79 -2.62
C TYR A 225 -10.70 -10.53 -2.76
N GLY A 226 -11.29 -11.03 -3.84
CA GLY A 226 -12.71 -10.88 -4.06
C GLY A 226 -13.11 -9.43 -4.35
N SER A 227 -12.20 -8.51 -4.67
CA SER A 227 -12.59 -7.13 -4.99
C SER A 227 -13.30 -7.04 -6.33
N TYR A 228 -14.36 -6.24 -6.40
CA TYR A 228 -15.19 -6.11 -7.59
C TYR A 228 -15.41 -4.63 -7.93
N SER A 229 -15.49 -4.32 -9.21
CA SER A 229 -15.93 -3.01 -9.68
C SER A 229 -16.82 -3.16 -10.92
N ARG A 230 -17.91 -2.38 -10.97
CA ARG A 230 -18.84 -2.33 -12.10
C ARG A 230 -18.90 -0.90 -12.63
N ASN A 231 -18.93 -0.77 -13.95
CA ASN A 231 -19.25 0.49 -14.61
C ASN A 231 -20.64 0.43 -15.20
N GLY A 232 -21.52 1.37 -14.81
CA GLY A 232 -22.84 1.51 -15.41
C GLY A 232 -22.82 2.24 -16.75
N ASP A 233 -23.95 2.24 -17.46
CA ASP A 233 -24.12 2.88 -18.78
C ASP A 233 -23.73 4.39 -18.78
N ASN A 234 -23.70 5.04 -17.61
CA ASN A 234 -23.35 6.44 -17.42
C ASN A 234 -21.86 6.69 -17.07
N GLY A 235 -21.00 5.66 -17.10
CA GLY A 235 -19.57 5.80 -16.74
C GLY A 235 -19.31 6.03 -15.25
N LEU A 236 -20.34 5.93 -14.41
CA LEU A 236 -20.22 5.98 -12.96
C LEU A 236 -19.86 4.59 -12.43
N LEU A 237 -18.76 4.55 -11.66
CA LEU A 237 -18.42 3.39 -10.84
C LEU A 237 -19.56 3.18 -9.85
N ASP A 238 -20.22 2.03 -9.96
CA ASP A 238 -21.14 1.58 -8.92
C ASP A 238 -20.28 1.21 -7.70
N ARG A 239 -20.21 2.12 -6.73
CA ARG A 239 -19.41 1.95 -5.50
C ARG A 239 -20.05 0.97 -4.52
N ASP A 240 -21.24 0.50 -4.84
CA ASP A 240 -22.11 -0.22 -3.93
C ASP A 240 -21.84 -1.72 -3.91
N ILE A 241 -20.84 -2.27 -4.62
CA ILE A 241 -20.49 -3.70 -4.56
C ILE A 241 -18.99 -3.87 -4.35
N ARG A 242 -18.59 -4.28 -3.15
CA ARG A 242 -17.19 -4.30 -2.72
C ARG A 242 -16.52 -5.65 -2.84
N SER A 243 -17.29 -6.73 -2.79
CA SER A 243 -16.73 -8.07 -2.82
C SER A 243 -17.51 -9.09 -3.65
N TYR A 244 -16.84 -10.15 -4.07
CA TYR A 244 -17.41 -11.31 -4.74
C TYR A 244 -16.91 -12.63 -4.14
N SER A 245 -17.74 -13.66 -4.25
CA SER A 245 -17.38 -15.05 -4.00
C SER A 245 -17.68 -15.89 -5.23
N LEU A 246 -16.80 -16.86 -5.51
CA LEU A 246 -16.84 -17.66 -6.72
C LEU A 246 -16.88 -19.15 -6.37
N ASN A 247 -17.91 -19.85 -6.84
CA ASN A 247 -17.95 -21.30 -6.86
C ASN A 247 -17.64 -21.78 -8.28
N LYS A 248 -16.41 -22.26 -8.48
CA LYS A 248 -15.90 -22.70 -9.79
C LYS A 248 -16.60 -23.96 -10.29
N GLU A 249 -16.94 -24.90 -9.41
CA GLU A 249 -17.56 -26.17 -9.79
C GLU A 249 -18.99 -25.99 -10.31
N LYS A 250 -19.70 -24.98 -9.79
CA LYS A 250 -21.09 -24.69 -10.17
C LYS A 250 -21.24 -23.53 -11.14
N HIS A 251 -20.15 -22.87 -11.51
CA HIS A 251 -20.15 -21.60 -12.24
C HIS A 251 -21.13 -20.58 -11.63
N GLU A 252 -21.13 -20.48 -10.30
CA GLU A 252 -21.93 -19.53 -9.53
C GLU A 252 -21.05 -18.40 -9.01
N LEU A 253 -21.47 -17.17 -9.26
CA LEU A 253 -20.88 -15.94 -8.79
C LEU A 253 -21.83 -15.29 -7.78
N THR A 254 -21.35 -14.94 -6.59
CA THR A 254 -22.11 -14.16 -5.62
C THR A 254 -21.49 -12.79 -5.47
N LEU A 255 -22.25 -11.72 -5.71
CA LEU A 255 -21.82 -10.33 -5.58
C LEU A 255 -22.40 -9.72 -4.30
N PHE A 256 -21.56 -9.08 -3.49
CA PHE A 256 -21.95 -8.50 -2.21
C PHE A 256 -21.90 -6.98 -2.27
N PRO A 257 -23.06 -6.32 -2.08
CA PRO A 257 -23.11 -4.87 -2.03
C PRO A 257 -22.18 -4.29 -0.94
N ASP A 258 -22.38 -4.76 0.29
CA ASP A 258 -21.54 -4.48 1.45
C ASP A 258 -21.15 -5.79 2.16
N TYR A 259 -20.08 -5.73 2.98
CA TYR A 259 -19.53 -6.87 3.73
C TYR A 259 -20.57 -7.63 4.57
N ASP A 260 -21.67 -6.99 4.99
CA ASP A 260 -22.73 -7.54 5.85
C ASP A 260 -24.09 -7.75 5.14
N THR A 261 -24.12 -7.75 3.80
CA THR A 261 -25.38 -7.88 3.04
C THR A 261 -25.57 -9.26 2.39
N LEU A 262 -26.84 -9.67 2.21
CA LEU A 262 -27.18 -10.87 1.44
C LEU A 262 -26.73 -10.70 -0.01
N GLY A 263 -25.70 -11.44 -0.40
CA GLY A 263 -25.13 -11.38 -1.74
C GLY A 263 -26.11 -11.82 -2.83
N LYS A 264 -26.11 -11.12 -3.96
CA LYS A 264 -26.89 -11.49 -5.15
C LYS A 264 -26.13 -12.59 -5.92
N LYS A 265 -26.82 -13.69 -6.23
CA LYS A 265 -26.26 -14.82 -6.96
C LYS A 265 -26.51 -14.69 -8.46
N TYR A 266 -25.49 -15.02 -9.23
CA TYR A 266 -25.46 -15.00 -10.68
C TYR A 266 -24.86 -16.32 -11.18
N SER A 267 -25.39 -16.87 -12.27
CA SER A 267 -24.71 -17.91 -13.04
C SER A 267 -23.93 -17.25 -14.17
N TYR A 268 -22.72 -17.72 -14.44
CA TYR A 268 -21.90 -17.20 -15.54
C TYR A 268 -21.41 -18.34 -16.44
N SER A 269 -21.03 -17.99 -17.67
CA SER A 269 -20.46 -18.91 -18.64
C SER A 269 -19.22 -18.30 -19.27
N ILE A 270 -18.15 -19.07 -19.40
CA ILE A 270 -16.94 -18.69 -20.14
C ILE A 270 -17.15 -19.08 -21.60
N LYS A 271 -16.95 -18.14 -22.52
CA LYS A 271 -16.91 -18.42 -23.96
C LYS A 271 -15.49 -18.72 -24.42
#